data_AF-M0AUW5-F1
#
_entry.id   AF-M0AUW5-F1
#
_cell.length_a   1.000
_cell.length_b   1.000
_cell.length_c   1.000
_cell.angle_alpha   90.00
_cell.angle_beta   90.00
_cell.angle_gamma   90.00
#
_symmetry.space_group_name_H-M   'P 1'
#
loop_
_entity.id
_entity.type
_entity.pdbx_description
1 polymer ?
#
loop_
_entity_poly.entity_id
_entity_poly.type
_entity_poly.pdbx_seq_one_letter_code
_entity_poly.pdbx_strand_id
1 'polypeptide(L)'
;MDLTKYRAKLIGNEEERAVSPVIGVILMVAITVILAAVIAAFVLDMGDSIGNSAPNTAVQTSVNSDWDAGSNDAEAFYIQHSSGDSVEAGDLKVVLRDDDGGEITTIEEGDTVSGSANAAFSVSDGTLDGGSTMTVSFNGEVDGTASGGYVDYSGGHGGEVTIQLIHVPSDTTITDSSHELPSA
;
A
#
# COMPACT_ATOMS: atom_id res chain seq x y z
N MET A 1 19.79 -76.91 38.53
CA MET A 1 19.51 -75.47 38.73
C MET A 1 18.51 -75.06 37.66
N ASP A 2 17.32 -74.61 38.05
CA ASP A 2 16.22 -74.37 37.13
C ASP A 2 16.32 -72.95 36.55
N LEU A 3 16.84 -72.87 35.33
CA LEU A 3 17.14 -71.60 34.62
C LEU A 3 15.87 -70.88 34.14
N THR A 4 14.73 -71.56 34.15
CA THR A 4 13.43 -71.04 33.70
C THR A 4 12.94 -69.90 34.59
N LYS A 5 13.33 -69.91 35.87
CA LYS A 5 12.93 -68.91 36.88
C LYS A 5 13.58 -67.53 36.69
N TYR A 6 14.69 -67.45 35.96
CA TYR A 6 15.43 -66.19 35.73
C TYR A 6 15.17 -65.57 34.36
N ARG A 7 14.55 -66.31 33.44
CA ARG A 7 14.29 -65.87 32.06
C ARG A 7 13.32 -64.68 31.99
N ALA A 8 12.27 -64.69 32.81
CA ALA A 8 11.29 -63.61 32.89
C ALA A 8 11.89 -62.30 33.44
N LYS A 9 12.92 -62.39 34.30
CA LYS A 9 13.61 -61.22 34.86
C LYS A 9 14.60 -60.57 33.88
N LEU A 10 15.03 -61.29 32.84
CA LEU A 10 15.99 -60.82 31.84
C LEU A 10 15.34 -60.23 30.58
N ILE A 11 14.09 -60.61 30.26
CA ILE A 11 13.40 -60.22 29.01
C ILE A 11 12.37 -59.09 29.19
N GLY A 12 12.07 -58.68 30.42
CA GLY A 12 11.01 -57.71 30.71
C GLY A 12 9.62 -58.31 30.45
N ASN A 13 8.59 -57.83 31.15
CA ASN A 13 7.24 -58.36 30.97
C ASN A 13 6.75 -58.09 29.54
N GLU A 14 6.02 -59.01 28.90
CA GLU A 14 5.60 -58.88 27.50
C GLU A 14 4.75 -57.62 27.24
N GLU A 15 4.06 -57.15 28.28
CA GLU A 15 3.27 -55.91 28.33
C GLU A 15 4.13 -54.64 28.15
N GLU A 16 5.37 -54.64 28.64
CA GLU A 16 6.26 -53.46 28.64
C GLU A 16 6.98 -53.29 27.28
N ARG A 17 7.18 -54.40 26.56
CA ARG A 17 7.76 -54.40 25.21
C ARG A 17 6.79 -53.94 24.12
N ALA A 18 5.49 -53.89 24.39
CA ALA A 18 4.45 -53.52 23.44
C ALA A 18 4.19 -52.00 23.36
N VAL A 19 4.70 -51.23 24.31
CA VAL A 19 4.41 -49.78 24.46
C VAL A 19 5.37 -48.90 23.66
N SER A 20 6.49 -49.43 23.16
CA SER A 20 7.51 -48.63 22.44
C SER A 20 7.20 -48.30 20.96
N PRO A 21 6.56 -49.17 20.14
CA PRO A 21 6.33 -48.85 18.73
C PRO A 21 5.26 -47.77 18.55
N VAL A 22 4.17 -47.86 19.31
CA VAL A 22 3.02 -46.97 19.17
C VAL A 22 3.34 -45.56 19.69
N ILE A 23 4.03 -45.47 20.83
CA ILE A 23 4.43 -44.16 21.36
C ILE A 23 5.45 -43.48 20.44
N GLY A 24 6.39 -44.23 19.87
CA GLY A 24 7.34 -43.68 18.90
C GLY A 24 6.66 -43.11 17.66
N VAL A 25 5.66 -43.81 17.13
CA VAL A 25 4.87 -43.33 15.98
C VAL A 25 4.07 -42.09 16.34
N ILE A 26 3.38 -42.09 17.49
CA ILE A 26 2.59 -40.92 17.92
C ILE A 26 3.50 -39.70 18.11
N LEU A 27 4.67 -39.86 18.73
CA LEU A 27 5.62 -38.76 18.93
C LEU A 27 6.21 -38.25 17.62
N MET A 28 6.57 -39.15 16.69
CA MET A 28 7.09 -38.77 15.39
C MET A 28 6.05 -37.98 14.58
N VAL A 29 4.80 -38.48 14.55
CA VAL A 29 3.70 -37.80 13.85
C VAL A 29 3.36 -36.47 14.52
N ALA A 30 3.36 -36.40 15.85
CA ALA A 30 3.05 -35.16 16.56
C ALA A 30 4.06 -34.05 16.21
N ILE A 31 5.36 -34.36 16.21
CA ILE A 31 6.40 -33.37 15.91
C ILE A 31 6.32 -32.93 14.44
N THR A 32 6.12 -33.85 13.50
CA THR A 32 6.02 -33.48 12.07
C THR A 32 4.79 -32.65 11.79
N VAL A 33 3.65 -32.92 12.43
CA VAL A 33 2.43 -32.10 12.31
C VAL A 33 2.66 -30.69 12.85
N ILE A 34 3.32 -30.56 14.02
CA ILE A 34 3.63 -29.24 14.58
C ILE A 34 4.60 -28.47 13.66
N LEU A 35 5.69 -29.10 13.22
CA LEU A 35 6.66 -28.44 12.34
C LEU A 35 6.03 -28.04 11.01
N ALA A 36 5.21 -28.91 10.42
CA ALA A 36 4.49 -28.58 9.19
C ALA A 36 3.54 -27.40 9.37
N ALA A 37 2.76 -27.37 10.47
CA ALA A 37 1.85 -26.27 10.76
C ALA A 37 2.60 -24.94 10.98
N VAL A 38 3.72 -24.97 11.72
CA VAL A 38 4.53 -23.78 11.98
C VAL A 38 5.16 -23.24 10.70
N ILE A 39 5.76 -24.10 9.87
CA ILE A 39 6.34 -23.68 8.59
C ILE A 39 5.25 -23.16 7.64
N ALA A 40 4.08 -23.80 7.59
CA ALA A 40 2.96 -23.31 6.78
C ALA A 40 2.53 -21.89 7.20
N ALA A 41 2.44 -21.63 8.51
CA ALA A 41 2.16 -20.28 9.01
C ALA A 41 3.25 -19.27 8.61
N PHE A 42 4.54 -19.61 8.75
CA PHE A 42 5.63 -18.75 8.32
C PHE A 42 5.65 -18.50 6.80
N VAL A 43 5.32 -19.50 5.99
CA VAL A 43 5.28 -19.37 4.52
C VAL A 43 4.09 -18.53 4.08
N LEU A 44 2.94 -18.67 4.73
CA LEU A 44 1.77 -17.81 4.47
C LEU A 44 2.06 -16.35 4.85
N ASP A 45 2.69 -16.13 6.00
CA ASP A 45 3.06 -14.80 6.49
C ASP A 45 4.13 -14.11 5.60
N MET A 46 5.14 -14.86 5.14
CA MET A 46 6.10 -14.36 4.14
C MET A 46 5.45 -14.14 2.77
N GLY A 47 4.46 -14.94 2.39
CA GLY A 47 3.72 -14.78 1.13
C GLY A 47 3.06 -13.42 1.01
N ASP A 48 2.52 -12.91 2.11
CA ASP A 48 1.89 -11.58 2.17
C ASP A 48 2.91 -10.43 2.06
N SER A 49 4.16 -10.66 2.45
CA SER A 49 5.23 -9.66 2.41
C SER A 49 6.02 -9.64 1.08
N ILE A 50 5.98 -10.72 0.30
CA ILE A 50 6.78 -10.85 -0.94
C ILE A 50 6.17 -10.05 -2.12
N GLY A 51 4.88 -9.70 -2.06
CA GLY A 51 4.20 -8.90 -3.10
C GLY A 51 4.19 -7.38 -2.84
N ASN A 52 4.40 -6.95 -1.61
CA ASN A 52 4.12 -5.58 -1.17
C ASN A 52 5.40 -4.77 -0.88
N SER A 53 6.51 -5.08 -1.56
CA SER A 53 7.72 -4.27 -1.41
C SER A 53 7.47 -2.89 -2.01
N ALA A 54 7.62 -1.85 -1.20
CA ALA A 54 7.53 -0.48 -1.67
C ALA A 54 8.59 -0.21 -2.76
N PRO A 55 8.23 0.46 -3.86
CA PRO A 55 9.19 0.86 -4.88
C PRO A 55 10.18 1.87 -4.30
N ASN A 56 11.47 1.72 -4.62
CA ASN A 56 12.46 2.72 -4.28
C ASN A 56 12.50 3.77 -5.39
N THR A 57 11.48 4.63 -5.44
CA THR A 57 11.36 5.68 -6.45
C THR A 57 11.51 7.06 -5.79
N ALA A 58 12.21 7.96 -6.47
CA ALA A 58 12.34 9.34 -6.07
C ALA A 58 11.58 10.22 -7.06
N VAL A 59 10.66 11.02 -6.55
CA VAL A 59 9.85 11.94 -7.35
C VAL A 59 10.03 13.37 -6.88
N GLN A 60 9.87 14.31 -7.79
CA GLN A 60 9.85 15.73 -7.50
C GLN A 60 8.47 16.29 -7.82
N THR A 61 7.90 17.04 -6.90
CA THR A 61 6.61 17.71 -7.05
C THR A 61 6.83 19.18 -7.35
N SER A 62 5.98 19.76 -8.19
CA SER A 62 5.97 21.19 -8.49
C SER A 62 4.56 21.67 -8.83
N VAL A 63 4.29 22.93 -8.57
CA VAL A 63 3.02 23.59 -8.93
C VAL A 63 3.12 24.23 -10.31
N ASN A 64 2.03 24.19 -11.07
CA ASN A 64 1.86 24.99 -12.27
C ASN A 64 1.72 26.47 -11.88
N SER A 65 2.70 27.30 -12.23
CA SER A 65 2.72 28.73 -11.90
C SER A 65 1.61 29.53 -12.57
N ASP A 66 1.09 29.02 -13.69
CA ASP A 66 0.02 29.66 -14.45
C ASP A 66 -1.36 29.09 -14.06
N TRP A 67 -1.42 28.20 -13.06
CA TRP A 67 -2.69 27.65 -12.59
C TRP A 67 -3.59 28.74 -12.03
N ASP A 68 -4.83 28.77 -12.50
CA ASP A 68 -5.89 29.65 -12.03
C ASP A 68 -7.16 28.84 -11.87
N ALA A 69 -7.72 28.84 -10.66
CA ALA A 69 -8.97 28.17 -10.31
C ALA A 69 -10.17 28.61 -11.17
N GLY A 70 -10.12 29.81 -11.78
CA GLY A 70 -11.15 30.32 -12.68
C GLY A 70 -10.91 30.06 -14.17
N SER A 71 -9.77 29.46 -14.52
CA SER A 71 -9.39 29.16 -15.90
C SER A 71 -9.75 27.73 -16.31
N ASN A 72 -9.76 27.45 -17.61
CA ASN A 72 -9.89 26.08 -18.12
C ASN A 72 -8.57 25.29 -18.00
N ASP A 73 -7.51 25.91 -17.46
CA ASP A 73 -6.23 25.23 -17.26
C ASP A 73 -6.36 24.33 -16.03
N ALA A 74 -6.68 23.08 -16.31
CA ALA A 74 -6.99 22.11 -15.27
C ALA A 74 -5.75 21.65 -14.50
N GLU A 75 -4.54 21.71 -15.06
CA GLU A 75 -3.32 21.16 -14.45
C GLU A 75 -2.79 22.04 -13.32
N ALA A 76 -2.85 21.55 -12.08
CA ALA A 76 -2.39 22.29 -10.89
C ALA A 76 -1.02 21.84 -10.41
N PHE A 77 -0.74 20.54 -10.46
CA PHE A 77 0.52 19.96 -9.98
C PHE A 77 1.14 19.02 -10.98
N TYR A 78 2.47 18.97 -10.93
CA TYR A 78 3.31 18.04 -11.67
C TYR A 78 4.10 17.19 -10.68
N ILE A 79 4.09 15.88 -10.88
CA ILE A 79 4.93 14.92 -10.14
C ILE A 79 5.85 14.24 -11.14
N GLN A 80 7.13 14.55 -11.08
CA GLN A 80 8.15 14.08 -12.01
C GLN A 80 8.94 12.93 -11.40
N HIS A 81 9.06 11.80 -12.10
CA HIS A 81 10.01 10.76 -11.73
C HIS A 81 11.45 11.24 -11.95
N SER A 82 12.26 11.21 -10.89
CA SER A 82 13.65 11.69 -10.92
C SER A 82 14.66 10.53 -10.97
N SER A 83 14.41 9.44 -10.26
CA SER A 83 15.26 8.24 -10.25
C SER A 83 14.58 7.08 -9.54
N GLY A 84 15.17 5.88 -9.64
CA GLY A 84 14.70 4.69 -8.93
C GLY A 84 13.78 3.82 -9.77
N ASP A 85 12.96 3.01 -9.08
CA ASP A 85 12.07 2.03 -9.71
C ASP A 85 10.92 2.72 -10.47
N SER A 86 10.46 2.09 -11.56
CA SER A 86 9.23 2.46 -12.25
C SER A 86 8.02 1.99 -11.44
N VAL A 87 6.94 2.78 -11.45
CA VAL A 87 5.70 2.45 -10.73
C VAL A 87 4.51 2.56 -11.67
N GLU A 88 3.65 1.55 -11.71
CA GLU A 88 2.41 1.63 -12.49
C GLU A 88 1.47 2.68 -11.89
N ALA A 89 0.82 3.47 -12.74
CA ALA A 89 -0.09 4.52 -12.27
C ALA A 89 -1.26 3.95 -11.47
N GLY A 90 -1.73 2.74 -11.80
CA GLY A 90 -2.84 2.05 -11.13
C GLY A 90 -2.51 1.60 -9.71
N ASP A 91 -1.22 1.52 -9.37
CA ASP A 91 -0.75 1.23 -8.03
C ASP A 91 -0.48 2.51 -7.22
N LEU A 92 -0.85 3.68 -7.73
CA LEU A 92 -0.65 4.97 -7.09
C LEU A 92 -1.99 5.61 -6.69
N LYS A 93 -2.00 6.19 -5.49
CA LYS A 93 -3.05 7.12 -5.04
C LYS A 93 -2.42 8.46 -4.68
N VAL A 94 -3.09 9.54 -5.05
CA VAL A 94 -2.72 10.92 -4.72
C VAL A 94 -3.67 11.44 -3.67
N VAL A 95 -3.15 11.88 -2.53
CA VAL A 95 -3.93 12.52 -1.47
C VAL A 95 -3.54 13.99 -1.41
N LEU A 96 -4.53 14.87 -1.46
CA LEU A 96 -4.36 16.30 -1.29
C LEU A 96 -4.84 16.70 0.10
N ARG A 97 -4.03 17.48 0.81
CA ARG A 97 -4.34 17.98 2.15
C ARG A 97 -4.22 19.50 2.21
N ASP A 98 -5.02 20.08 3.08
CA ASP A 98 -4.97 21.50 3.45
C ASP A 98 -3.82 21.76 4.43
N ASP A 99 -3.52 23.03 4.68
CA ASP A 99 -2.47 23.52 5.60
C ASP A 99 -2.67 22.97 7.03
N ASP A 100 -3.93 22.82 7.47
CA ASP A 100 -4.28 22.21 8.76
C ASP A 100 -4.09 20.66 8.78
N GLY A 101 -3.65 20.05 7.69
CA GLY A 101 -3.45 18.61 7.52
C GLY A 101 -4.73 17.81 7.25
N GLY A 102 -5.87 18.50 7.09
CA GLY A 102 -7.15 17.92 6.71
C GLY A 102 -7.11 17.35 5.29
N GLU A 103 -7.70 16.17 5.07
CA GLU A 103 -7.79 15.60 3.73
C GLU A 103 -8.82 16.37 2.89
N ILE A 104 -8.37 16.92 1.77
CA ILE A 104 -9.22 17.59 0.78
C ILE A 104 -9.85 16.53 -0.13
N THR A 105 -9.02 15.66 -0.70
CA THR A 105 -9.45 14.59 -1.61
C THR A 105 -8.38 13.51 -1.73
N THR A 106 -8.81 12.31 -2.11
CA THR A 106 -7.97 11.19 -2.51
C THR A 106 -8.36 10.78 -3.93
N ILE A 107 -7.37 10.59 -4.80
CA ILE A 107 -7.54 10.32 -6.24
C ILE A 107 -6.76 9.05 -6.59
N GLU A 108 -7.40 8.10 -7.27
CA GLU A 108 -6.77 6.89 -7.82
C GLU A 108 -6.75 6.94 -9.36
N GLU A 109 -5.91 6.14 -10.02
CA GLU A 109 -5.83 6.17 -11.49
C GLU A 109 -7.18 5.76 -12.11
N GLY A 110 -7.65 6.58 -13.06
CA GLY A 110 -8.95 6.36 -13.71
C GLY A 110 -10.14 6.76 -12.86
N ASP A 111 -9.92 7.24 -11.63
CA ASP A 111 -10.96 7.90 -10.87
C ASP A 111 -11.23 9.29 -11.44
N THR A 112 -12.52 9.59 -11.63
CA THR A 112 -12.99 10.95 -11.77
C THR A 112 -13.76 11.23 -10.50
N VAL A 113 -13.08 11.78 -9.50
CA VAL A 113 -13.70 12.11 -8.21
C VAL A 113 -14.79 13.13 -8.48
N SER A 114 -16.04 12.64 -8.53
CA SER A 114 -17.21 13.45 -8.88
C SER A 114 -17.74 14.10 -7.60
N GLY A 115 -17.32 15.34 -7.38
CA GLY A 115 -17.74 16.22 -6.29
C GLY A 115 -17.76 17.67 -6.76
N SER A 116 -17.80 18.62 -5.83
CA SER A 116 -17.88 20.04 -6.20
C SER A 116 -16.60 20.61 -6.85
N ALA A 117 -15.53 19.81 -6.92
CA ALA A 117 -14.42 19.98 -7.86
C ALA A 117 -14.10 18.59 -8.45
N ASN A 118 -14.07 18.46 -9.77
CA ASN A 118 -13.61 17.23 -10.42
C ASN A 118 -12.08 17.21 -10.33
N ALA A 119 -11.50 16.27 -9.59
CA ALA A 119 -10.06 16.09 -9.54
C ALA A 119 -9.68 14.76 -10.21
N ALA A 120 -8.62 14.78 -11.00
CA ALA A 120 -8.06 13.61 -11.65
C ALA A 120 -6.54 13.71 -11.66
N PHE A 121 -5.85 12.57 -11.74
CA PHE A 121 -4.45 12.56 -12.15
C PHE A 121 -4.29 11.69 -13.39
N SER A 122 -3.26 11.99 -14.18
CA SER A 122 -2.92 11.21 -15.35
C SER A 122 -1.42 11.03 -15.50
N VAL A 123 -1.02 9.90 -16.07
CA VAL A 123 0.36 9.60 -16.47
C VAL A 123 0.32 9.20 -17.94
N SER A 124 1.10 9.87 -18.79
CA SER A 124 1.02 9.74 -20.25
C SER A 124 1.09 8.30 -20.78
N ASP A 125 1.92 7.46 -20.14
CA ASP A 125 2.15 6.07 -20.55
C ASP A 125 1.63 5.04 -19.54
N GLY A 126 0.80 5.47 -18.56
CA GLY A 126 0.27 4.61 -17.49
C GLY A 126 1.32 4.08 -16.50
N THR A 127 2.58 4.49 -16.65
CA THR A 127 3.70 4.14 -15.77
C THR A 127 4.50 5.39 -15.45
N LEU A 128 4.81 5.60 -14.18
CA LEU A 128 5.71 6.64 -13.70
C LEU A 128 7.14 6.09 -13.68
N ASP A 129 7.90 6.35 -14.74
CA ASP A 129 9.29 5.91 -14.94
C ASP A 129 10.22 7.06 -15.32
N GLY A 130 11.50 6.77 -15.59
CA GLY A 130 12.54 7.78 -15.77
C GLY A 130 12.21 8.87 -16.80
N GLY A 131 11.90 10.08 -16.32
CA GLY A 131 11.54 11.23 -17.14
C GLY A 131 10.05 11.42 -17.38
N SER A 132 9.20 10.53 -16.89
CA SER A 132 7.74 10.63 -16.95
C SER A 132 7.19 11.59 -15.89
N THR A 133 6.21 12.38 -16.30
CA THR A 133 5.50 13.35 -15.46
C THR A 133 4.06 12.89 -15.26
N MET A 134 3.65 12.76 -14.01
CA MET A 134 2.24 12.67 -13.63
C MET A 134 1.68 14.09 -13.47
N THR A 135 0.53 14.36 -14.07
CA THR A 135 -0.20 15.62 -13.90
C THR A 135 -1.37 15.40 -12.96
N VAL A 136 -1.60 16.34 -12.04
CA VAL A 136 -2.81 16.38 -11.20
C VAL A 136 -3.61 17.60 -11.63
N SER A 137 -4.86 17.37 -12.02
CA SER A 137 -5.72 18.38 -12.57
C SER A 137 -7.03 18.54 -11.79
N PHE A 138 -7.50 19.78 -11.70
CA PHE A 138 -8.84 20.16 -11.25
C PHE A 138 -9.65 20.64 -12.45
N ASN A 139 -10.64 19.86 -12.88
CA ASN A 139 -11.54 20.26 -13.98
C ASN A 139 -12.69 21.11 -13.41
N GLY A 140 -12.61 22.42 -13.59
CA GLY A 140 -13.65 23.36 -13.20
C GLY A 140 -14.66 23.64 -14.32
N GLU A 141 -15.81 22.96 -14.30
CA GLU A 141 -17.09 23.59 -14.69
C GLU A 141 -18.23 22.98 -13.87
N VAL A 142 -18.80 23.75 -12.94
CA VAL A 142 -20.07 23.41 -12.27
C VAL A 142 -21.10 24.46 -12.67
N ASP A 143 -21.88 24.09 -13.66
CA ASP A 143 -23.03 24.86 -14.11
C ASP A 143 -24.13 24.77 -13.03
N GLY A 144 -24.21 25.79 -12.18
CA GLY A 144 -25.37 26.16 -11.35
C GLY A 144 -26.06 25.10 -10.48
N THR A 145 -26.09 25.36 -9.17
CA THR A 145 -26.99 24.72 -8.17
C THR A 145 -26.49 23.41 -7.57
N ALA A 146 -25.47 23.49 -6.70
CA ALA A 146 -25.30 22.52 -5.63
C ALA A 146 -25.09 23.25 -4.29
N SER A 147 -26.07 23.14 -3.40
CA SER A 147 -25.93 23.46 -1.99
C SER A 147 -25.23 22.28 -1.32
N GLY A 148 -23.90 22.34 -1.24
CA GLY A 148 -23.08 21.29 -0.64
C GLY A 148 -21.63 21.38 -1.08
N GLY A 149 -20.82 22.09 -0.28
CA GLY A 149 -19.35 22.04 -0.26
C GLY A 149 -18.64 22.02 -1.61
N TYR A 150 -18.50 23.18 -2.25
CA TYR A 150 -17.35 23.47 -3.12
C TYR A 150 -16.07 23.23 -2.29
N VAL A 151 -15.02 22.60 -2.85
CA VAL A 151 -13.69 22.77 -2.27
C VAL A 151 -13.33 24.20 -2.60
N ASP A 152 -13.68 25.08 -1.68
CA ASP A 152 -13.55 26.51 -1.81
C ASP A 152 -12.09 26.90 -1.62
N TYR A 153 -11.29 26.70 -2.67
CA TYR A 153 -10.03 27.42 -2.85
C TYR A 153 -10.26 28.87 -3.34
N SER A 154 -11.50 29.39 -3.27
CA SER A 154 -11.83 30.82 -3.44
C SER A 154 -11.89 31.59 -2.11
N GLY A 155 -11.62 30.90 -0.99
CA GLY A 155 -11.41 31.48 0.33
C GLY A 155 -10.08 32.22 0.47
N GLY A 156 -9.82 33.23 -0.35
CA GLY A 156 -8.83 34.29 -0.10
C GLY A 156 -7.43 33.86 0.39
N HIS A 157 -6.55 33.60 -0.58
CA HIS A 157 -5.08 33.73 -0.51
C HIS A 157 -4.28 32.64 0.24
N GLY A 158 -3.40 31.95 -0.50
CA GLY A 158 -2.03 31.63 -0.05
C GLY A 158 -1.80 30.47 0.91
N GLY A 159 -2.70 29.48 0.99
CA GLY A 159 -2.48 28.26 1.77
C GLY A 159 -1.50 27.30 1.09
N GLU A 160 -0.66 26.64 1.88
CA GLU A 160 0.13 25.49 1.43
C GLU A 160 -0.80 24.28 1.21
N VAL A 161 -0.78 23.70 0.00
CA VAL A 161 -1.40 22.40 -0.27
C VAL A 161 -0.34 21.33 -0.16
N THR A 162 -0.58 20.32 0.66
CA THR A 162 0.28 19.15 0.72
C THR A 162 -0.21 18.10 -0.29
N ILE A 163 0.68 17.71 -1.20
CA ILE A 163 0.49 16.58 -2.08
C ILE A 163 1.23 15.37 -1.54
N GLN A 164 0.50 14.27 -1.37
CA GLN A 164 1.01 13.01 -0.88
C GLN A 164 0.77 11.92 -1.94
N LEU A 165 1.85 11.32 -2.43
CA LEU A 165 1.79 10.18 -3.35
C LEU A 165 2.00 8.89 -2.56
N ILE A 166 1.10 7.94 -2.67
CA ILE A 166 1.15 6.69 -1.90
C ILE A 166 1.07 5.50 -2.88
N HIS A 167 1.94 4.51 -2.66
CA HIS A 167 1.88 3.23 -3.36
C HIS A 167 0.86 2.31 -2.69
N VAL A 168 -0.21 1.96 -3.39
CA VAL A 168 -1.37 1.24 -2.88
C VAL A 168 -1.01 -0.17 -2.38
N PRO A 169 -0.23 -1.00 -3.11
CA PRO A 169 0.09 -2.36 -2.65
C PRO A 169 0.90 -2.41 -1.34
N SER A 170 1.79 -1.44 -1.11
CA SER A 170 2.64 -1.40 0.09
C SER A 170 2.14 -0.44 1.18
N ASP A 171 1.11 0.37 0.88
CA ASP A 171 0.60 1.49 1.69
C ASP A 171 1.72 2.43 2.19
N THR A 172 2.74 2.64 1.36
CA THR A 172 3.89 3.51 1.68
C THR A 172 3.80 4.83 0.93
N THR A 173 4.03 5.93 1.64
CA THR A 173 4.17 7.26 1.03
C THR A 173 5.49 7.36 0.27
N ILE A 174 5.40 7.63 -1.04
CA ILE A 174 6.53 7.88 -1.94
C ILE A 174 7.03 9.32 -1.78
N THR A 175 6.10 10.28 -1.78
CA THR A 175 6.41 11.69 -1.55
C THR A 175 5.32 12.37 -0.74
N ASP A 176 5.73 13.36 0.03
CA ASP A 176 4.89 14.22 0.84
C ASP A 176 5.51 15.61 0.79
N SER A 177 4.85 16.53 0.09
CA SER A 177 5.40 17.86 -0.18
C SER A 177 4.31 18.92 -0.17
N SER A 178 4.56 19.99 0.57
CA SER A 178 3.71 21.18 0.55
C SER A 178 4.15 22.16 -0.53
N HIS A 179 3.18 22.74 -1.21
CA HIS A 179 3.39 23.83 -2.16
C HIS A 179 2.32 24.90 -2.01
N GLU A 180 2.73 26.15 -2.11
CA GLU A 180 1.80 27.27 -2.21
C GLU A 180 1.24 27.33 -3.64
N LEU A 181 -0.09 27.39 -3.76
CA LEU A 181 -0.75 27.63 -5.04
C LEU A 181 -0.63 29.13 -5.41
N PRO A 182 -0.40 29.46 -6.70
CA PRO A 182 -0.35 30.84 -7.15
C PRO A 182 -1.67 31.55 -6.85
N SER A 183 -1.58 32.80 -6.41
CA SER A 183 -2.76 33.64 -6.19
C SER A 183 -3.35 34.06 -7.54
N ALA A 184 -4.63 33.76 -7.76
CA ALA A 184 -5.42 34.31 -8.86
C ALA A 184 -5.48 35.85 -8.84
#